data_AF-A0A2W7L9U7-F1
#
_entry.id   AF-A0A2W7L9U7-F1
#
_cell.length_a   1.000
_cell.length_b   1.000
_cell.length_c   1.000
_cell.angle_alpha   90.00
_cell.angle_beta   90.00
_cell.angle_gamma   90.00
#
_symmetry.space_group_name_H-M   'P 1'
#
loop_
_entity.id
_entity.type
_entity.pdbx_description
1 polymer ?
#
loop_
_entity_poly.entity_id
_entity_poly.type
_entity_poly.pdbx_seq_one_letter_code
_entity_poly.pdbx_strand_id
1 'polypeptide(L)'
;MRAKDGGMTLLEVLLAMTVLALGVFAAAAMQVRGMQAAESARRDGQALQLAQGMLERVRASGTLEAGEESAWRSRVTQVLGASAQGRIRRHAGMLELQVNWPAQAEGRPALQLQGKVLP
;
A
#
# COMPACT_ATOMS: atom_id res chain seq x y z
N MET A 1 48.95 -6.91 40.89
CA MET A 1 47.60 -6.34 41.01
C MET A 1 46.60 -7.43 40.68
N ARG A 2 45.81 -7.93 41.65
CA ARG A 2 44.74 -8.91 41.37
C ARG A 2 43.49 -8.14 40.97
N ALA A 3 42.98 -8.39 39.77
CA ALA A 3 41.67 -7.92 39.37
C ALA A 3 40.63 -8.59 40.30
N LYS A 4 39.67 -7.80 40.79
CA LYS A 4 38.52 -8.34 41.53
C LYS A 4 37.53 -8.86 40.50
N ASP A 5 37.55 -10.18 40.27
CA ASP A 5 36.50 -10.83 39.47
C ASP A 5 35.22 -10.86 40.32
N GLY A 6 34.31 -9.93 40.04
CA GLY A 6 32.97 -9.88 40.65
C GLY A 6 32.03 -10.84 39.93
N GLY A 7 31.40 -11.75 40.68
CA GLY A 7 30.33 -12.60 40.14
C GLY A 7 29.08 -11.80 39.77
N MET A 8 28.35 -12.25 38.76
CA MET A 8 27.07 -11.67 38.32
C MET A 8 25.98 -11.90 39.37
N THR A 9 25.21 -10.86 39.69
CA THR A 9 24.12 -10.99 40.66
C THR A 9 22.83 -11.47 40.00
N LEU A 10 21.96 -12.15 40.74
CA LEU A 10 20.63 -12.54 40.24
C LEU A 10 19.80 -11.32 39.79
N LEU A 11 19.93 -10.20 40.49
CA LEU A 11 19.25 -8.95 40.17
C LEU A 11 19.70 -8.39 38.82
N GLU A 12 20.99 -8.51 38.51
CA GLU A 12 21.57 -8.05 37.24
C GLU A 12 21.05 -8.86 36.05
N VAL A 13 20.94 -10.19 36.21
CA VAL A 13 20.34 -11.06 35.19
C VAL A 13 18.85 -10.75 35.01
N LEU A 14 18.10 -10.56 36.10
CA LEU A 14 16.69 -10.21 36.04
C LEU A 14 16.46 -8.85 35.36
N LEU A 15 17.32 -7.87 35.64
CA LEU A 15 17.27 -6.57 34.97
C LEU A 15 17.58 -6.73 33.48
N ALA A 16 18.62 -7.47 33.12
CA ALA A 16 18.98 -7.74 31.73
C ALA A 16 17.83 -8.43 30.96
N MET A 17 17.20 -9.45 31.55
CA MET A 17 16.04 -10.13 30.96
C MET A 17 14.83 -9.19 30.83
N THR A 18 14.61 -8.31 31.80
CA THR A 18 13.52 -7.33 31.75
C THR A 18 13.72 -6.35 30.60
N VAL A 19 14.92 -5.77 30.48
CA VAL A 19 15.27 -4.85 29.39
C VAL A 19 15.18 -5.56 28.03
N LEU A 20 15.68 -6.79 27.94
CA LEU A 20 15.59 -7.60 26.72
C LEU A 20 14.14 -7.85 26.31
N ALA A 21 13.28 -8.24 27.24
CA ALA A 21 11.86 -8.50 26.98
C ALA A 21 11.15 -7.25 26.42
N LEU A 22 11.41 -6.08 27.02
CA LEU A 22 10.87 -4.80 26.54
C LEU A 22 11.39 -4.46 25.13
N GLY A 23 12.68 -4.69 24.87
CA GLY A 23 13.28 -4.47 23.55
C GLY A 23 12.67 -5.33 22.46
N VAL A 24 12.49 -6.63 22.72
CA VAL A 24 11.85 -7.56 21.75
C VAL A 24 10.39 -7.19 21.52
N PHE A 25 9.65 -6.81 22.56
CA PHE A 25 8.26 -6.37 22.43
C PHE A 25 8.14 -5.11 21.57
N ALA A 26 9.02 -4.12 21.80
CA ALA A 26 9.07 -2.90 20.99
C ALA A 26 9.43 -3.21 19.52
N ALA A 27 10.39 -4.10 19.28
CA ALA A 27 10.76 -4.53 17.93
C ALA A 27 9.61 -5.26 17.21
N ALA A 28 8.90 -6.14 17.89
CA ALA A 28 7.74 -6.84 17.34
C ALA A 28 6.60 -5.87 16.97
N ALA A 29 6.33 -4.88 17.83
CA ALA A 29 5.34 -3.84 17.54
C ALA A 29 5.74 -3.02 16.29
N MET A 30 7.04 -2.69 16.15
CA MET A 30 7.54 -2.01 14.95
C MET A 30 7.44 -2.89 13.71
N GLN A 31 7.71 -4.19 13.83
CA GLN A 31 7.60 -5.15 12.73
C GLN A 31 6.18 -5.23 12.19
N VAL A 32 5.16 -5.30 13.06
CA VAL A 32 3.75 -5.29 12.65
C VAL A 32 3.40 -4.01 11.88
N ARG A 33 3.85 -2.84 12.37
CA ARG A 33 3.65 -1.57 11.66
C ARG A 33 4.37 -1.54 10.32
N GLY A 34 5.58 -2.10 10.25
CA GLY A 34 6.34 -2.25 9.00
C GLY A 34 5.60 -3.11 7.97
N MET A 35 5.02 -4.23 8.40
CA MET A 35 4.20 -5.09 7.53
C MET A 35 2.95 -4.36 7.03
N GLN A 36 2.26 -3.61 7.89
CA GLN A 36 1.10 -2.82 7.50
C GLN A 36 1.47 -1.74 6.47
N ALA A 37 2.61 -1.05 6.67
CA ALA A 37 3.10 -0.05 5.74
C ALA A 37 3.49 -0.66 4.38
N ALA A 38 4.19 -1.81 4.39
CA ALA A 38 4.58 -2.53 3.18
C ALA A 38 3.36 -3.02 2.40
N GLU A 39 2.36 -3.58 3.07
CA GLU A 39 1.11 -4.02 2.42
C GLU A 39 0.32 -2.83 1.85
N SER A 40 0.28 -1.69 2.55
CA SER A 40 -0.31 -0.46 2.01
C SER A 40 0.40 -0.03 0.73
N ALA A 41 1.73 0.09 0.76
CA ALA A 41 2.51 0.50 -0.40
C ALA A 41 2.34 -0.46 -1.58
N ARG A 42 2.25 -1.76 -1.31
CA ARG A 42 1.98 -2.78 -2.33
C ARG A 42 0.62 -2.57 -3.00
N ARG A 43 -0.44 -2.32 -2.22
CA ARG A 43 -1.78 -2.05 -2.76
C ARG A 43 -1.84 -0.74 -3.54
N ASP A 44 -1.19 0.32 -3.03
CA ASP A 44 -1.07 1.61 -3.73
C ASP A 44 -0.39 1.41 -5.09
N GLY A 45 0.70 0.64 -5.13
CA GLY A 45 1.41 0.28 -6.37
C GLY A 45 0.55 -0.52 -7.34
N GLN A 46 -0.22 -1.49 -6.86
CA GLN A 46 -1.15 -2.27 -7.70
C GLN A 46 -2.25 -1.39 -8.31
N ALA A 47 -2.82 -0.47 -7.53
CA ALA A 47 -3.82 0.47 -8.01
C ALA A 47 -3.24 1.42 -9.07
N LEU A 48 -2.03 1.93 -8.83
CA LEU A 48 -1.31 2.78 -9.77
C LEU A 48 -1.04 2.04 -11.08
N GLN A 49 -0.53 0.80 -11.02
CA GLN A 49 -0.25 0.00 -12.20
C GLN A 49 -1.52 -0.29 -13.03
N LEU A 50 -2.64 -0.58 -12.36
CA LEU A 50 -3.93 -0.81 -13.04
C LEU A 50 -4.44 0.45 -13.74
N ALA A 51 -4.32 1.60 -13.09
CA ALA A 51 -4.83 2.85 -13.64
C ALA A 51 -3.90 3.42 -14.73
N GLN A 52 -2.57 3.33 -14.56
CA GLN A 52 -1.59 3.65 -15.61
C GLN A 52 -1.76 2.75 -16.83
N GLY A 53 -1.88 1.44 -16.64
CA GLY A 53 -2.07 0.51 -17.75
C GLY A 53 -3.37 0.76 -18.53
N MET A 54 -4.41 1.27 -17.87
CA MET A 54 -5.64 1.69 -18.55
C MET A 54 -5.46 3.00 -19.33
N LEU A 55 -4.83 4.00 -18.71
CA LEU A 55 -4.52 5.26 -19.37
C LEU A 55 -3.66 5.07 -20.62
N GLU A 56 -2.61 4.24 -20.51
CA GLU A 56 -1.71 3.92 -21.62
C GLU A 56 -2.43 3.16 -22.73
N ARG A 57 -3.31 2.22 -22.39
CA ARG A 57 -4.12 1.52 -23.39
C ARG A 57 -5.00 2.49 -24.18
N VAL A 58 -5.76 3.35 -23.49
CA VAL A 58 -6.64 4.34 -24.17
C VAL A 58 -5.83 5.35 -24.98
N ARG A 59 -4.61 5.70 -24.53
CA ARG A 59 -3.70 6.54 -25.30
C ARG A 59 -3.22 5.85 -26.58
N ALA A 60 -2.90 4.55 -26.50
CA ALA A 60 -2.44 3.78 -27.65
C ALA A 60 -3.56 3.50 -28.66
N SER A 61 -4.79 3.21 -28.20
CA SER A 61 -5.95 2.97 -29.06
C SER A 61 -6.63 4.28 -29.52
N GLY A 62 -6.34 5.42 -28.89
CA GLY A 62 -6.98 6.71 -29.12
C GLY A 62 -8.46 6.79 -28.69
N THR A 63 -9.08 5.65 -28.37
CA THR A 63 -10.48 5.53 -28.01
C THR A 63 -10.67 4.51 -26.89
N LEU A 64 -11.71 4.69 -26.08
CA LEU A 64 -12.11 3.70 -25.08
C LEU A 64 -13.12 2.76 -25.74
N GLU A 65 -12.76 1.50 -25.92
CA GLU A 65 -13.63 0.53 -26.58
C GLU A 65 -14.77 0.07 -25.66
N ALA A 66 -15.88 -0.36 -26.27
CA ALA A 66 -17.03 -0.88 -25.55
C ALA A 66 -16.64 -2.15 -24.77
N GLY A 67 -16.74 -2.10 -23.43
CA GLY A 67 -16.41 -3.22 -22.54
C GLY A 67 -15.02 -3.17 -21.91
N GLU A 68 -14.11 -2.29 -22.35
CA GLU A 68 -12.81 -2.13 -21.68
C GLU A 68 -12.95 -1.61 -20.26
N GLU A 69 -13.90 -0.69 -20.04
CA GLU A 69 -14.20 -0.17 -18.71
C GLU A 69 -14.71 -1.29 -17.78
N SER A 70 -15.64 -2.13 -18.24
CA SER A 70 -16.16 -3.23 -17.40
C SER A 70 -15.08 -4.26 -17.09
N ALA A 71 -14.25 -4.61 -18.08
CA ALA A 71 -13.10 -5.49 -17.89
C ALA A 71 -12.07 -4.91 -16.91
N TRP A 72 -11.77 -3.62 -17.02
CA TRP A 72 -10.87 -2.92 -16.09
C TRP A 72 -11.44 -2.87 -14.68
N ARG A 73 -12.74 -2.56 -14.51
CA ARG A 73 -13.41 -2.56 -13.21
C ARG A 73 -13.40 -3.94 -12.56
N SER A 74 -13.58 -5.01 -13.35
CA SER A 74 -13.43 -6.38 -12.87
C SER A 74 -12.00 -6.69 -12.40
N ARG A 75 -10.98 -6.18 -13.09
CA ARG A 75 -9.58 -6.36 -12.65
C ARG A 75 -9.28 -5.60 -11.37
N VAL A 76 -9.83 -4.38 -11.23
CA VAL A 76 -9.71 -3.58 -10.01
C VAL A 76 -10.25 -4.35 -8.81
N THR A 77 -11.44 -4.96 -8.91
CA THR A 77 -12.01 -5.74 -7.80
C THR A 77 -11.28 -7.05 -7.55
N GLN A 78 -10.75 -7.70 -8.59
CA GLN A 78 -9.95 -8.93 -8.44
C GLN A 78 -8.61 -8.67 -7.74
N VAL A 79 -7.94 -7.56 -8.04
CA VAL A 79 -6.60 -7.26 -7.52
C VAL A 79 -6.65 -6.55 -6.16
N LEU A 80 -7.57 -5.59 -6.00
CA LEU A 80 -7.65 -4.74 -4.80
C LEU A 80 -8.76 -5.17 -3.82
N GLY A 81 -9.56 -6.18 -4.18
CA GLY A 81 -10.64 -6.73 -3.37
C GLY A 81 -12.03 -6.30 -3.84
N ALA A 82 -13.05 -7.07 -3.45
CA ALA A 82 -14.43 -6.92 -3.94
C ALA A 82 -15.06 -5.54 -3.68
N SER A 83 -14.57 -4.84 -2.66
CA SER A 83 -14.99 -3.50 -2.26
C SER A 83 -14.28 -2.36 -3.00
N ALA A 84 -13.27 -2.67 -3.81
CA ALA A 84 -12.58 -1.68 -4.61
C ALA A 84 -13.50 -1.15 -5.72
N GLN A 85 -13.36 0.14 -6.04
CA GLN A 85 -14.15 0.83 -7.04
C GLN A 85 -13.22 1.55 -8.00
N GLY A 86 -13.26 1.13 -9.27
CA GLY A 86 -12.69 1.89 -10.37
C GLY A 86 -13.79 2.74 -11.02
N ARG A 87 -13.49 4.02 -11.30
CA ARG A 87 -14.33 4.91 -12.10
C ARG A 87 -13.49 5.59 -13.16
N ILE A 88 -14.03 5.71 -14.36
CA ILE A 88 -13.43 6.43 -15.47
C ILE A 88 -14.34 7.61 -15.82
N ARG A 89 -13.78 8.81 -15.92
CA ARG A 89 -14.47 10.01 -16.37
C ARG A 89 -13.74 10.58 -17.58
N ARG A 90 -14.45 10.72 -18.70
CA ARG A 90 -13.89 11.31 -19.91
C ARG A 90 -14.30 12.77 -20.00
N HIS A 91 -13.30 13.63 -20.12
CA HIS A 91 -13.44 15.04 -20.45
C HIS A 91 -12.85 15.26 -21.85
N ALA A 92 -13.15 16.36 -22.52
CA ALA A 92 -12.68 16.62 -23.89
C ALA A 92 -11.14 16.49 -23.99
N GLY A 93 -10.66 15.37 -24.55
CA GLY A 93 -9.23 15.06 -24.68
C GLY A 93 -8.50 14.62 -23.40
N MET A 94 -9.20 14.37 -22.29
CA MET A 94 -8.60 13.92 -21.02
C MET A 94 -9.38 12.74 -20.41
N LEU A 95 -8.64 11.75 -19.93
CA LEU A 95 -9.15 10.62 -19.17
C LEU A 95 -8.78 10.82 -17.71
N GLU A 96 -9.80 10.88 -16.86
CA GLU A 96 -9.63 10.86 -15.42
C GLU A 96 -10.00 9.46 -14.91
N LEU A 97 -9.06 8.81 -14.25
CA LEU A 97 -9.27 7.52 -13.60
C LEU A 97 -9.21 7.72 -12.08
N GLN A 98 -10.23 7.21 -11.40
CA GLN A 98 -10.30 7.19 -9.94
C GLN A 98 -10.36 5.74 -9.48
N VAL A 99 -9.45 5.37 -8.59
CA VAL A 99 -9.44 4.05 -7.94
C VAL A 99 -9.55 4.24 -6.44
N ASN A 100 -10.55 3.63 -5.83
CA ASN A 100 -10.82 3.67 -4.40
C ASN A 100 -10.88 2.25 -3.83
N TRP A 101 -10.30 1.98 -2.66
CA TRP A 101 -10.39 0.71 -1.95
C TRP A 101 -10.40 0.92 -0.43
N PRO A 102 -11.10 0.08 0.35
CA PRO A 102 -11.43 0.37 1.75
C PRO A 102 -10.33 0.02 2.76
N ALA A 103 -9.10 -0.29 2.33
CA ALA A 103 -8.00 -0.53 3.28
C ALA A 103 -7.57 0.74 4.05
N GLN A 104 -8.25 1.84 3.77
CA GLN A 104 -7.96 3.15 4.27
C GLN A 104 -8.51 3.31 5.68
N ALA A 105 -7.61 3.31 6.67
CA ALA A 105 -7.86 4.07 7.88
C ALA A 105 -8.31 5.49 7.45
N GLU A 106 -9.42 5.96 8.03
CA GLU A 106 -10.09 7.23 7.71
C GLU A 106 -9.09 8.35 7.33
N GLY A 107 -9.22 8.91 6.11
CA GLY A 107 -8.57 10.19 5.78
C GLY A 107 -7.59 10.26 4.61
N ARG A 108 -7.23 9.17 3.89
CA ARG A 108 -6.47 9.32 2.62
C ARG A 108 -7.38 9.66 1.42
N PRO A 109 -6.93 10.47 0.46
CA PRO A 109 -7.69 10.70 -0.77
C PRO A 109 -7.67 9.45 -1.66
N ALA A 110 -8.75 9.18 -2.39
CA ALA A 110 -8.77 8.15 -3.42
C ALA A 110 -7.65 8.41 -4.45
N LEU A 111 -7.05 7.34 -5.00
CA LEU A 111 -6.03 7.50 -6.03
C LEU A 111 -6.70 8.06 -7.30
N GLN A 112 -6.38 9.32 -7.61
CA GLN A 112 -6.89 10.03 -8.78
C GLN A 112 -5.73 10.23 -9.75
N LEU A 113 -5.83 9.61 -10.93
CA LEU A 113 -4.90 9.80 -12.03
C LEU A 113 -5.62 10.53 -13.16
N GLN A 114 -5.05 11.65 -13.60
CA GLN A 114 -5.54 12.40 -14.75
C GLN A 114 -4.50 12.31 -15.87
N GLY A 115 -4.95 12.00 -17.07
CA GLY A 115 -4.07 11.88 -18.23
C GLY A 115 -4.69 12.40 -19.51
N LYS A 116 -3.91 13.17 -20.27
CA LYS A 116 -4.30 13.62 -21.61
C LYS A 116 -4.32 12.43 -22.57
N VAL A 117 -5.45 12.28 -23.26
CA VAL A 117 -5.69 11.31 -24.34
C VAL A 117 -6.04 12.15 -25.56
N LEU A 118 -5.00 12.69 -26.19
CA LEU A 118 -5.13 13.29 -27.52
C LEU A 118 -5.17 12.16 -28.56
N PRO A 119 -5.92 12.33 -29.66
CA PRO A 119 -5.64 11.59 -30.89
C PRO A 119 -4.28 11.98 -31.48
#